data_AF-A0A972ZTW0-F1
#
_entry.id   AF-A0A972ZTW0-F1
#
_cell.length_a   1.000
_cell.length_b   1.000
_cell.length_c   1.000
_cell.angle_alpha   90.00
_cell.angle_beta   90.00
_cell.angle_gamma   90.00
#
_symmetry.space_group_name_H-M   'P 1'
#
loop_
_entity.id
_entity.type
_entity.pdbx_description
1 polymer ?
#
loop_
_entity_poly.entity_id
_entity_poly.type
_entity_poly.pdbx_seq_one_letter_code
_entity_poly.pdbx_strand_id
1 'polypeptide(L)'
;AGQASHLVQVAVYLTPEQDRKRQVEDIIEDVRVKAKDIKGFVDLRFDKPESGPPVGKAVEAKIRGEDFDTLDEIAGEYMTYIKTIKGTTDITWDHKPGKEEIRIKVDNDKATLAGLSVAQIAKSVRTVFEGSVATKIKPVKVEEETDVTIMFPEEISGNMNVFDDILIRNRFDNLIPLKNVATIETVPGTTTIHHLDGKRVVTASANVDTDKTT
;
A
#
# COMPACT_ATOMS: atom_id res chain seq x y z
N ALA A 1 2.06 -13.16 -9.09
CA ALA A 1 2.46 -12.72 -7.73
C ALA A 1 2.67 -11.21 -7.78
N GLY A 2 1.96 -10.44 -6.95
CA GLY A 2 2.06 -8.98 -6.93
C GLY A 2 3.29 -8.54 -6.16
N GLN A 3 4.25 -7.90 -6.84
CA GLN A 3 5.36 -7.20 -6.19
C GLN A 3 4.83 -5.90 -5.57
N ALA A 4 4.36 -5.97 -4.34
CA ALA A 4 4.17 -4.77 -3.54
C ALA A 4 5.48 -4.51 -2.77
N SER A 5 5.98 -3.26 -2.80
CA SER A 5 7.27 -2.88 -2.17
C SER A 5 7.34 -3.08 -0.64
N HIS A 6 6.23 -3.46 -0.01
CA HIS A 6 6.10 -3.74 1.42
C HIS A 6 5.90 -5.24 1.73
N LEU A 7 5.96 -6.12 0.72
CA LEU A 7 5.73 -7.55 0.86
C LEU A 7 7.01 -8.32 0.52
N VAL A 8 7.44 -9.17 1.45
CA VAL A 8 8.54 -10.12 1.25
C VAL A 8 7.94 -11.52 1.22
N GLN A 9 8.23 -12.27 0.15
CA GLN A 9 7.83 -13.67 0.02
C GLN A 9 9.07 -14.55 0.02
N VAL A 10 9.13 -15.53 0.93
CA VAL A 10 10.22 -16.50 1.03
C VAL A 10 9.66 -17.89 0.76
N ALA A 11 10.23 -18.59 -0.22
CA ALA A 11 9.91 -19.99 -0.49
C ALA A 11 10.94 -20.89 0.19
N VAL A 12 10.47 -21.84 1.01
CA VAL A 12 11.32 -22.79 1.72
C VAL A 12 11.07 -24.19 1.15
N TYR A 13 12.12 -24.82 0.63
CA TYR A 13 12.08 -26.20 0.15
C TYR A 13 12.52 -27.14 1.26
N LEU A 14 11.63 -28.07 1.65
CA LEU A 14 11.91 -29.07 2.67
C LEU A 14 12.52 -30.32 2.05
N THR A 15 13.23 -31.10 2.87
CA THR A 15 13.65 -32.47 2.53
C THR A 15 12.44 -33.31 2.11
N PRO A 16 12.57 -34.20 1.10
CA PRO A 16 11.48 -35.07 0.67
C PRO A 16 10.81 -35.80 1.85
N GLU A 17 9.48 -35.97 1.76
CA GLU A 17 8.67 -36.51 2.85
C GLU A 17 9.16 -37.87 3.35
N GLN A 18 9.54 -38.75 2.42
CA GLN A 18 10.07 -40.09 2.68
C GLN A 18 11.37 -40.13 3.51
N ASP A 19 12.16 -39.04 3.49
CA ASP A 19 13.45 -38.94 4.18
C ASP A 19 13.36 -38.10 5.46
N ARG A 20 12.15 -37.64 5.80
CA ARG A 20 11.91 -36.64 6.85
C ARG A 20 11.30 -37.30 8.09
N LYS A 21 11.81 -36.91 9.27
CA LYS A 21 11.36 -37.43 10.57
C LYS A 21 10.22 -36.62 11.22
N ARG A 22 9.86 -35.46 10.66
CA ARG A 22 8.87 -34.51 11.19
C ARG A 22 7.82 -34.20 10.13
N GLN A 23 6.59 -33.90 10.51
CA GLN A 23 5.57 -33.47 9.54
C GLN A 23 5.78 -32.01 9.14
N VAL A 24 5.09 -31.53 8.10
CA VAL A 24 5.24 -30.13 7.65
C VAL A 24 4.71 -29.18 8.73
N GLU A 25 3.62 -29.57 9.35
CA GLU A 25 2.87 -28.88 10.39
C GLU A 25 3.76 -28.64 11.62
N ASP A 26 4.48 -29.69 12.06
CA ASP A 26 5.47 -29.59 13.15
C ASP A 26 6.60 -28.61 12.85
N ILE A 27 7.03 -28.54 11.58
CA ILE A 27 8.11 -27.66 11.14
C ILE A 27 7.62 -26.23 11.09
N ILE A 28 6.41 -25.99 10.57
CA ILE A 28 5.78 -24.68 10.54
C ILE A 28 5.64 -24.12 11.95
N GLU A 29 5.16 -24.91 12.91
CA GLU A 29 4.98 -24.42 14.29
C GLU A 29 6.31 -24.08 14.98
N ASP A 30 7.36 -24.90 14.78
CA ASP A 30 8.70 -24.61 15.30
C ASP A 30 9.33 -23.35 14.68
N VAL A 31 9.14 -23.15 13.37
CA VAL A 31 9.57 -21.92 12.71
C VAL A 31 8.76 -20.72 13.21
N ARG A 32 7.43 -20.87 13.40
CA ARG A 32 6.56 -19.83 13.95
C ARG A 32 7.02 -19.38 15.33
N VAL A 33 7.39 -20.31 16.21
CA VAL A 33 7.94 -19.99 17.54
C VAL A 33 9.24 -19.21 17.43
N LYS A 34 10.19 -19.67 16.59
CA LYS A 34 11.49 -19.01 16.40
C LYS A 34 11.38 -17.65 15.72
N ALA A 35 10.40 -17.45 14.86
CA ALA A 35 10.20 -16.20 14.13
C ALA A 35 9.55 -15.09 14.97
N LYS A 36 9.01 -15.40 16.15
CA LYS A 36 8.43 -14.38 17.06
C LYS A 36 9.44 -13.31 17.48
N ASP A 37 10.73 -13.64 17.49
CA ASP A 37 11.80 -12.71 17.86
C ASP A 37 12.22 -11.77 16.72
N ILE A 38 11.73 -12.01 15.49
CA ILE A 38 12.02 -11.17 14.33
C ILE A 38 11.19 -9.89 14.42
N LYS A 39 11.88 -8.75 14.57
CA LYS A 39 11.27 -7.42 14.60
C LYS A 39 11.28 -6.79 13.21
N GLY A 40 10.37 -5.84 12.98
CA GLY A 40 10.30 -5.06 11.73
C GLY A 40 9.21 -5.51 10.74
N PHE A 41 8.46 -6.57 11.06
CA PHE A 41 7.31 -7.01 10.28
C PHE A 41 6.02 -6.73 11.04
N VAL A 42 5.03 -6.15 10.34
CA VAL A 42 3.68 -5.91 10.89
C VAL A 42 2.88 -7.20 10.98
N ASP A 43 3.14 -8.14 10.07
CA ASP A 43 2.42 -9.40 9.93
C ASP A 43 3.38 -10.43 9.33
N LEU A 44 3.41 -11.65 9.88
CA LEU A 44 4.32 -12.71 9.46
C LEU A 44 3.55 -14.03 9.40
N ARG A 45 3.51 -14.63 8.21
CA ARG A 45 2.63 -15.77 7.89
C ARG A 45 3.42 -16.97 7.41
N PHE A 46 2.87 -18.14 7.71
CA PHE A 46 3.43 -19.43 7.32
C PHE A 46 2.35 -20.26 6.66
N ASP A 47 2.48 -20.46 5.35
CA ASP A 47 1.51 -21.21 4.57
C ASP A 47 2.22 -22.42 3.92
N LYS A 48 1.56 -23.59 3.97
CA LYS A 48 1.96 -24.75 3.16
C LYS A 48 1.34 -24.59 1.77
N PRO A 49 2.11 -24.76 0.67
CA PRO A 49 1.52 -24.82 -0.66
C PRO A 49 0.56 -26.02 -0.73
N GLU A 50 -0.73 -25.76 -0.91
CA GLU A 50 -1.72 -26.81 -1.13
C GLU A 50 -1.85 -27.08 -2.63
N SER A 51 -1.79 -28.36 -3.01
CA SER A 51 -2.09 -28.79 -4.37
C SER A 51 -3.59 -28.90 -4.56
N GLY A 52 -4.18 -27.98 -5.33
CA GLY A 52 -5.59 -27.97 -5.66
C GLY A 52 -6.08 -26.57 -6.00
N PRO A 53 -7.35 -26.41 -6.43
CA PRO A 53 -7.97 -25.10 -6.50
C PRO A 53 -7.89 -24.44 -5.11
N PRO A 54 -7.54 -23.14 -5.02
CA PRO A 54 -7.47 -22.45 -3.74
C PRO A 54 -8.83 -22.55 -3.03
N VAL A 55 -8.88 -23.29 -1.91
CA VAL A 55 -10.10 -23.54 -1.13
C VAL A 55 -10.48 -22.36 -0.22
N GLY A 56 -9.72 -21.26 -0.27
CA GLY A 56 -9.88 -20.13 0.66
C GLY A 56 -9.33 -20.46 2.05
N LYS A 57 -9.30 -19.47 2.94
CA LYS A 57 -8.95 -19.71 4.34
C LYS A 57 -10.08 -20.47 5.04
N ALA A 58 -9.74 -21.21 6.10
CA ALA A 58 -10.70 -22.02 6.86
C ALA A 58 -11.89 -21.20 7.40
N VAL A 59 -11.65 -19.94 7.79
CA VAL A 59 -12.69 -18.97 8.15
C VAL A 59 -12.46 -17.69 7.35
N GLU A 60 -13.50 -17.22 6.66
CA GLU A 60 -13.49 -15.97 5.90
C GLU A 60 -14.81 -15.23 6.10
N ALA A 61 -14.75 -13.96 6.47
CA ALA A 61 -15.90 -13.05 6.51
C ALA A 61 -15.64 -11.83 5.64
N LYS A 62 -16.62 -11.54 4.78
CA LYS A 62 -16.60 -10.41 3.84
C LYS A 62 -17.59 -9.36 4.32
N ILE A 63 -17.07 -8.28 4.88
CA ILE A 63 -17.85 -7.18 5.43
C ILE A 63 -17.99 -6.13 4.32
N ARG A 64 -19.22 -5.83 3.91
CA ARG A 64 -19.51 -4.94 2.77
C ARG A 64 -20.15 -3.65 3.26
N GLY A 65 -19.71 -2.53 2.71
CA GLY A 65 -20.17 -1.21 3.14
C GLY A 65 -19.65 -0.09 2.24
N GLU A 66 -20.03 1.14 2.56
CA GLU A 66 -19.58 2.33 1.83
C GLU A 66 -18.44 3.06 2.55
N ASP A 67 -18.42 3.00 3.88
CA ASP A 67 -17.45 3.69 4.72
C ASP A 67 -16.37 2.75 5.25
N PHE A 68 -15.10 3.09 5.01
CA PHE A 68 -13.97 2.26 5.45
C PHE A 68 -13.77 2.30 6.95
N ASP A 69 -13.99 3.44 7.60
CA ASP A 69 -13.80 3.54 9.05
C ASP A 69 -14.75 2.60 9.79
N THR A 70 -16.02 2.58 9.37
CA THR A 70 -17.03 1.63 9.87
C THR A 70 -16.67 0.17 9.54
N LEU A 71 -16.18 -0.11 8.33
CA LEU A 71 -15.80 -1.48 7.94
C LEU A 71 -14.62 -2.00 8.76
N ASP A 72 -13.67 -1.13 9.08
CA ASP A 72 -12.47 -1.43 9.86
C ASP A 72 -12.82 -1.70 11.32
N GLU A 73 -13.75 -0.92 11.88
CA GLU A 73 -14.29 -1.14 13.22
C GLU A 73 -14.94 -2.52 13.33
N ILE A 74 -15.85 -2.86 12.40
CA ILE A 74 -16.54 -4.16 12.38
C ILE A 74 -15.54 -5.31 12.15
N ALA A 75 -14.56 -5.12 11.27
CA ALA A 75 -13.50 -6.10 11.04
C ALA A 75 -12.67 -6.32 12.32
N GLY A 76 -12.36 -5.25 13.05
CA GLY A 76 -11.68 -5.28 14.34
C GLY A 76 -12.43 -6.06 15.40
N GLU A 77 -13.74 -5.83 15.53
CA GLU A 77 -14.61 -6.60 16.42
C GLU A 77 -14.64 -8.08 16.05
N TYR A 78 -14.82 -8.38 14.76
CA TYR A 78 -14.86 -9.75 14.26
C TYR A 78 -13.53 -10.50 14.52
N MET A 79 -12.39 -9.84 14.27
CA MET A 79 -11.08 -10.40 14.56
C MET A 79 -10.88 -10.65 16.06
N THR A 80 -11.36 -9.74 16.91
CA THR A 80 -11.28 -9.88 18.38
C THR A 80 -12.11 -11.06 18.85
N TYR A 81 -13.30 -11.26 18.27
CA TYR A 81 -14.14 -12.42 18.56
C TYR A 81 -13.48 -13.73 18.12
N ILE A 82 -12.97 -13.83 16.89
CA ILE A 82 -12.29 -15.05 16.41
C ILE A 82 -11.10 -15.42 17.29
N LYS A 83 -10.31 -14.44 17.76
CA LYS A 83 -9.18 -14.67 18.67
C LYS A 83 -9.57 -15.41 19.95
N THR A 84 -10.83 -15.34 20.39
CA THR A 84 -11.31 -16.07 21.58
C THR A 84 -11.56 -17.55 21.32
N ILE A 85 -11.72 -17.96 20.06
CA ILE A 85 -11.99 -19.33 19.66
C ILE A 85 -10.68 -20.11 19.65
N LYS A 86 -10.58 -21.13 20.52
CA LYS A 86 -9.41 -22.03 20.57
C LYS A 86 -9.24 -22.75 19.23
N GLY A 87 -7.99 -22.85 18.77
CA GLY A 87 -7.65 -23.45 17.49
C GLY A 87 -7.57 -22.45 16.33
N THR A 88 -7.99 -21.19 16.50
CA THR A 88 -7.81 -20.19 15.44
C THR A 88 -6.37 -19.67 15.39
N THR A 89 -5.81 -19.57 14.18
CA THR A 89 -4.45 -19.08 13.92
C THR A 89 -4.44 -18.15 12.70
N ASP A 90 -3.35 -17.39 12.51
CA ASP A 90 -3.13 -16.51 11.35
C ASP A 90 -4.31 -15.57 11.01
N ILE A 91 -4.91 -14.97 12.04
CA ILE A 91 -6.04 -14.04 11.92
C ILE A 91 -5.56 -12.73 11.30
N THR A 92 -6.19 -12.34 10.20
CA THR A 92 -5.81 -11.14 9.44
C THR A 92 -7.00 -10.53 8.73
N TRP A 93 -6.81 -9.28 8.32
CA TRP A 93 -7.68 -8.52 7.43
C TRP A 93 -6.89 -8.00 6.23
N ASP A 94 -7.57 -7.70 5.12
CA ASP A 94 -6.99 -7.27 3.84
C ASP A 94 -6.88 -5.76 3.68
N HIS A 95 -7.71 -4.98 4.36
CA HIS A 95 -7.59 -3.53 4.42
C HIS A 95 -6.43 -3.18 5.35
N LYS A 96 -5.35 -2.62 4.82
CA LYS A 96 -4.19 -2.18 5.62
C LYS A 96 -3.90 -0.72 5.27
N PRO A 97 -3.62 0.14 6.27
CA PRO A 97 -3.17 1.49 6.00
C PRO A 97 -1.93 1.40 5.11
N GLY A 98 -1.99 2.13 4.00
CA GLY A 98 -0.94 2.20 3.00
C GLY A 98 0.21 3.10 3.42
N LYS A 99 1.06 3.42 2.45
CA LYS A 99 2.15 4.37 2.68
C LYS A 99 1.57 5.74 3.01
N GLU A 100 2.29 6.53 3.79
CA GLU A 100 1.96 7.93 3.96
C GLU A 100 1.98 8.64 2.61
N GLU A 101 0.91 9.36 2.31
CA GLU A 101 0.72 10.15 1.12
C GLU A 101 0.65 11.62 1.50
N ILE A 102 1.27 12.46 0.68
CA ILE A 102 1.15 13.91 0.80
C ILE A 102 -0.01 14.35 -0.09
N ARG A 103 -1.11 14.79 0.51
CA ARG A 103 -2.30 15.27 -0.18
C ARG A 103 -2.31 16.78 -0.26
N ILE A 104 -2.39 17.30 -1.48
CA ILE A 104 -2.47 18.73 -1.75
C ILE A 104 -3.93 19.08 -2.05
N LYS A 105 -4.59 19.73 -1.11
CA LYS A 105 -5.97 20.21 -1.22
C LYS A 105 -5.98 21.62 -1.80
N VAL A 106 -6.31 21.74 -3.07
CA VAL A 106 -6.42 23.04 -3.76
C VAL A 106 -7.67 23.78 -3.28
N ASP A 107 -7.49 25.03 -2.88
CA ASP A 107 -8.57 25.97 -2.60
C ASP A 107 -9.01 26.61 -3.93
N ASN A 108 -10.13 26.15 -4.47
CA ASN A 108 -10.61 26.56 -5.80
C ASN A 108 -10.91 28.07 -5.87
N ASP A 109 -11.38 28.67 -4.77
CA ASP A 109 -11.73 30.09 -4.73
C ASP A 109 -10.45 30.94 -4.76
N LYS A 110 -9.47 30.61 -3.91
CA LYS A 110 -8.17 31.30 -3.91
C LYS A 110 -7.41 31.10 -5.21
N ALA A 111 -7.42 29.89 -5.78
CA ALA A 111 -6.80 29.61 -7.07
C ALA A 111 -7.41 30.47 -8.19
N THR A 112 -8.74 30.57 -8.23
CA THR A 112 -9.46 31.36 -9.23
C THR A 112 -9.14 32.85 -9.11
N LEU A 113 -9.15 33.39 -7.88
CA LEU A 113 -8.77 34.79 -7.61
C LEU A 113 -7.31 35.07 -8.00
N ALA A 114 -6.41 34.11 -7.80
CA ALA A 114 -5.02 34.20 -8.21
C ALA A 114 -4.81 33.98 -9.73
N GLY A 115 -5.87 33.71 -10.50
CA GLY A 115 -5.79 33.47 -11.94
C GLY A 115 -5.19 32.12 -12.33
N LEU A 116 -5.25 31.13 -11.42
CA LEU A 116 -4.72 29.77 -11.61
C LEU A 116 -5.84 28.76 -11.86
N SER A 117 -5.56 27.75 -12.68
CA SER A 117 -6.38 26.55 -12.77
C SER A 117 -5.81 25.41 -11.93
N VAL A 118 -6.66 24.49 -11.48
CA VAL A 118 -6.23 23.27 -10.77
C VAL A 118 -5.23 22.47 -11.60
N ALA A 119 -5.41 22.41 -12.92
CA ALA A 119 -4.49 21.74 -13.83
C ALA A 119 -3.10 22.40 -13.85
N GLN A 120 -3.02 23.73 -13.80
CA GLN A 120 -1.74 24.44 -13.70
C GLN A 120 -1.03 24.13 -12.39
N ILE A 121 -1.78 24.16 -11.28
CA ILE A 121 -1.23 23.85 -9.95
C ILE A 121 -0.69 22.41 -9.91
N ALA A 122 -1.50 21.45 -10.35
CA ALA A 122 -1.11 20.03 -10.39
C ALA A 122 0.12 19.80 -11.28
N LYS A 123 0.20 20.46 -12.44
CA LYS A 123 1.36 20.37 -13.34
C LYS A 123 2.61 20.93 -12.67
N SER A 124 2.52 22.12 -12.04
CA SER A 124 3.66 22.73 -11.36
C SER A 124 4.19 21.86 -10.22
N VAL A 125 3.31 21.29 -9.40
CA VAL A 125 3.71 20.35 -8.36
C VAL A 125 4.38 19.12 -8.98
N ARG A 126 3.75 18.49 -9.98
CA ARG A 126 4.32 17.29 -10.64
C ARG A 126 5.73 17.56 -11.18
N THR A 127 5.94 18.70 -11.84
CA THR A 127 7.24 19.08 -12.37
C THR A 127 8.33 19.23 -11.30
N VAL A 128 7.96 19.59 -10.07
CA VAL A 128 8.94 19.69 -8.97
C VAL A 128 9.46 18.30 -8.56
N PHE A 129 8.60 17.27 -8.56
CA PHE A 129 8.93 15.93 -8.09
C PHE A 129 9.36 14.96 -9.19
N GLU A 130 8.62 14.91 -10.30
CA GLU A 130 8.90 14.02 -11.44
C GLU A 130 9.81 14.66 -12.48
N GLY A 131 10.02 15.98 -12.38
CA GLY A 131 10.65 16.75 -13.43
C GLY A 131 9.74 17.04 -14.61
N SER A 132 10.33 17.67 -15.62
CA SER A 132 9.70 17.87 -16.93
C SER A 132 10.60 17.28 -18.00
N VAL A 133 10.04 16.43 -18.86
CA VAL A 133 10.72 15.97 -20.06
C VAL A 133 10.94 17.18 -20.97
N ALA A 134 12.20 17.53 -21.20
CA ALA A 134 12.58 18.66 -22.04
C ALA A 134 12.70 18.24 -23.51
N THR A 135 13.25 17.04 -23.75
CA THR A 135 13.38 16.47 -25.08
C THR A 135 13.54 14.95 -25.00
N LYS A 136 13.45 14.27 -26.14
CA LYS A 136 13.78 12.86 -26.29
C LYS A 136 14.99 12.75 -27.19
N ILE A 137 15.95 11.91 -26.82
CA ILE A 137 17.12 11.63 -27.64
C ILE A 137 17.08 10.18 -28.11
N LYS A 138 17.41 9.95 -29.38
CA LYS A 138 17.60 8.61 -29.93
C LYS A 138 19.07 8.44 -30.30
N PRO A 139 19.86 7.72 -29.49
CA PRO A 139 21.25 7.46 -29.81
C PRO A 139 21.35 6.66 -31.11
N VAL A 140 22.33 6.97 -31.96
CA VAL A 140 22.49 6.33 -33.29
C VAL A 140 22.63 4.79 -33.23
N LYS A 141 23.00 4.24 -32.06
CA LYS A 141 23.20 2.80 -31.84
C LYS A 141 22.05 2.10 -31.11
N VAL A 142 20.97 2.80 -30.78
CA VAL A 142 19.85 2.26 -29.99
C VAL A 142 18.54 2.59 -30.69
N GLU A 143 17.64 1.61 -30.83
CA GLU A 143 16.35 1.84 -31.48
C GLU A 143 15.36 2.60 -30.59
N GLU A 144 15.56 2.56 -29.28
CA GLU A 144 14.72 3.21 -28.28
C GLU A 144 15.08 4.68 -28.06
N GLU A 145 14.05 5.50 -27.85
CA GLU A 145 14.19 6.89 -27.43
C GLU A 145 14.37 6.98 -25.91
N THR A 146 15.26 7.85 -25.46
CA THR A 146 15.49 8.14 -24.04
C THR A 146 15.03 9.55 -23.71
N ASP A 147 14.24 9.69 -22.64
CA ASP A 147 13.76 10.97 -22.16
C ASP A 147 14.88 11.76 -21.46
N VAL A 148 15.02 13.03 -21.81
CA VAL A 148 15.89 13.98 -21.12
C VAL A 148 15.01 14.83 -20.21
N THR A 149 15.04 14.53 -18.91
CA THR A 149 14.19 15.17 -17.90
C THR A 149 14.97 16.23 -17.12
N ILE A 150 14.38 17.41 -16.97
CA ILE A 150 14.87 18.44 -16.07
C ILE A 150 14.18 18.23 -14.72
N MET A 151 14.98 18.01 -13.68
CA MET A 151 14.50 17.77 -12.31
C MET A 151 15.17 18.74 -11.34
N PHE A 152 14.50 18.99 -10.22
CA PHE A 152 15.14 19.62 -9.08
C PHE A 152 16.11 18.63 -8.40
N PRO A 153 17.17 19.11 -7.74
CA PRO A 153 18.04 18.25 -6.93
C PRO A 153 17.23 17.46 -5.89
N GLU A 154 17.59 16.18 -5.68
CA GLU A 154 16.89 15.28 -4.73
C GLU A 154 16.86 15.83 -3.30
N GLU A 155 17.88 16.57 -2.90
CA GLU A 155 17.99 17.23 -1.59
C GLU A 155 16.84 18.21 -1.34
N ILE A 156 16.31 18.81 -2.41
CA ILE A 156 15.20 19.76 -2.37
C ILE A 156 13.86 19.00 -2.42
N SER A 157 13.71 18.02 -3.32
CA SER A 157 12.45 17.26 -3.45
C SER A 157 12.17 16.29 -2.31
N GLY A 158 13.19 15.87 -1.55
CA GLY A 158 13.05 14.99 -0.39
C GLY A 158 12.59 15.68 0.90
N ASN A 159 12.51 17.01 0.93
CA ASN A 159 12.14 17.78 2.12
C ASN A 159 10.71 18.30 2.02
N MET A 160 9.90 18.14 3.07
CA MET A 160 8.53 18.69 3.14
C MET A 160 8.51 20.23 2.99
N ASN A 161 9.60 20.92 3.31
CA ASN A 161 9.68 22.38 3.12
C ASN A 161 9.64 22.79 1.64
N VAL A 162 9.85 21.86 0.70
CA VAL A 162 9.81 22.16 -0.74
C VAL A 162 8.48 22.79 -1.15
N PHE A 163 7.37 22.38 -0.54
CA PHE A 163 6.04 22.89 -0.88
C PHE A 163 5.88 24.38 -0.56
N ASP A 164 6.62 24.92 0.40
CA ASP A 164 6.61 26.34 0.74
C ASP A 164 7.30 27.20 -0.32
N ASP A 165 8.25 26.60 -1.04
CA ASP A 165 9.07 27.23 -2.08
C ASP A 165 8.49 27.06 -3.48
N ILE A 166 7.44 26.25 -3.65
CA ILE A 166 6.78 26.07 -4.95
C ILE A 166 6.09 27.36 -5.37
N LEU A 167 6.61 27.97 -6.43
CA LEU A 167 6.02 29.13 -7.09
C LEU A 167 5.34 28.70 -8.39
N ILE A 168 4.08 29.12 -8.56
CA ILE A 168 3.24 28.77 -9.70
C ILE A 168 3.00 30.02 -10.52
N ARG A 169 3.39 29.97 -11.80
CA ARG A 169 3.15 31.06 -12.74
C ARG A 169 1.67 31.09 -13.13
N ASN A 170 1.00 32.22 -12.89
CA ASN A 170 -0.39 32.41 -13.28
C ASN A 170 -0.54 32.97 -14.69
N ARG A 171 -1.79 33.11 -15.15
CA ARG A 171 -2.11 33.66 -16.49
C ARG A 171 -1.69 35.11 -16.72
N PHE A 172 -1.38 35.84 -15.64
CA PHE A 172 -0.93 37.23 -15.65
C PHE A 172 0.59 37.35 -15.52
N ASP A 173 1.30 36.23 -15.64
CA ASP A 173 2.75 36.11 -15.50
C ASP A 173 3.31 36.34 -14.08
N ASN A 174 2.44 36.43 -13.07
CA ASN A 174 2.82 36.55 -11.67
C ASN A 174 3.14 35.18 -11.08
N LEU A 175 4.11 35.14 -10.16
CA LEU A 175 4.46 33.96 -9.38
C LEU A 175 3.64 33.93 -8.09
N ILE A 176 2.84 32.88 -7.93
CA ILE A 176 1.97 32.69 -6.77
C ILE A 176 2.49 31.49 -5.95
N PRO A 177 2.79 31.66 -4.66
CA PRO A 177 3.18 30.54 -3.79
C PRO A 177 2.08 29.50 -3.66
N LEU A 178 2.43 28.21 -3.74
CA LEU A 178 1.47 27.09 -3.61
C LEU A 178 0.67 27.17 -2.30
N LYS A 179 1.32 27.49 -1.18
CA LYS A 179 0.68 27.64 0.15
C LYS A 179 -0.45 28.67 0.21
N ASN A 180 -0.50 29.62 -0.72
CA ASN A 180 -1.57 30.62 -0.78
C ASN A 180 -2.84 30.06 -1.43
N VAL A 181 -2.74 28.98 -2.20
CA VAL A 181 -3.85 28.42 -3.01
C VAL A 181 -4.10 26.93 -2.74
N ALA A 182 -3.33 26.31 -1.85
CA ALA A 182 -3.51 24.92 -1.45
C ALA A 182 -3.08 24.67 -0.01
N THR A 183 -3.68 23.66 0.62
CA THR A 183 -3.27 23.11 1.91
C THR A 183 -2.61 21.76 1.71
N ILE A 184 -1.50 21.49 2.39
CA ILE A 184 -0.81 20.21 2.34
C ILE A 184 -1.10 19.43 3.62
N GLU A 185 -1.52 18.18 3.49
CA GLU A 185 -1.72 17.27 4.60
C GLU A 185 -1.00 15.94 4.34
N THR A 186 -0.37 15.38 5.38
CA THR A 186 0.16 14.01 5.32
C THR A 186 -0.90 13.09 5.89
N VAL A 187 -1.35 12.14 5.08
CA VAL A 187 -2.39 11.19 5.45
C VAL A 187 -1.97 9.79 5.01
N PRO A 188 -2.28 8.73 5.78
CA PRO A 188 -2.07 7.38 5.30
C PRO A 188 -2.92 7.14 4.05
N GLY A 189 -2.28 6.72 2.97
CA GLY A 189 -2.96 6.25 1.76
C GLY A 189 -3.68 4.93 2.02
N THR A 190 -4.56 4.52 1.11
CA THR A 190 -5.12 3.16 1.11
C THR A 190 -4.32 2.31 0.15
N THR A 191 -3.86 1.13 0.60
CA THR A 191 -3.03 0.24 -0.23
C THR A 191 -3.83 -0.31 -1.42
N THR A 192 -5.01 -0.86 -1.15
CA THR A 192 -5.88 -1.50 -2.15
C THR A 192 -7.34 -1.37 -1.70
N ILE A 193 -8.23 -0.99 -2.62
CA ILE A 193 -9.68 -0.98 -2.39
C ILE A 193 -10.27 -2.23 -3.06
N HIS A 194 -10.71 -3.18 -2.26
CA HIS A 194 -11.43 -4.35 -2.76
C HIS A 194 -12.92 -4.04 -2.95
N HIS A 195 -13.49 -4.57 -4.03
CA HIS A 195 -14.91 -4.44 -4.31
C HIS A 195 -15.54 -5.82 -4.55
N LEU A 196 -16.77 -5.99 -4.07
CA LEU A 196 -17.61 -7.16 -4.32
C LEU A 196 -19.03 -6.70 -4.61
N ASP A 197 -19.56 -7.10 -5.76
CA ASP A 197 -20.88 -6.67 -6.27
C ASP A 197 -21.04 -5.13 -6.31
N GLY A 198 -19.97 -4.42 -6.65
CA GLY A 198 -19.95 -2.95 -6.74
C GLY A 198 -19.87 -2.22 -5.40
N LYS A 199 -19.80 -2.94 -4.28
CA LYS A 199 -19.60 -2.34 -2.94
C LYS A 199 -18.19 -2.59 -2.43
N ARG A 200 -17.67 -1.66 -1.63
CA ARG A 200 -16.38 -1.86 -0.95
C ARG A 200 -16.50 -3.03 0.01
N VAL A 201 -15.44 -3.82 0.10
CA VAL A 201 -15.40 -5.01 0.96
C VAL A 201 -14.09 -5.05 1.73
N VAL A 202 -14.19 -5.38 3.01
CA VAL A 202 -13.06 -5.77 3.86
C VAL A 202 -13.22 -7.24 4.18
N THR A 203 -12.17 -8.01 3.95
CA THR A 203 -12.11 -9.45 4.16
C THR A 203 -11.29 -9.75 5.42
N ALA A 204 -11.96 -10.24 6.45
CA ALA A 204 -11.30 -10.81 7.62
C ALA A 204 -11.20 -12.33 7.44
N SER A 205 -10.03 -12.91 7.70
CA SER A 205 -9.76 -14.32 7.45
C SER A 205 -8.88 -14.93 8.55
N ALA A 206 -9.08 -16.21 8.83
CA ALA A 206 -8.33 -16.98 9.83
C ALA A 206 -8.14 -18.42 9.38
N ASN A 207 -7.03 -19.02 9.83
CA ASN A 207 -6.77 -20.45 9.74
C ASN A 207 -7.29 -21.15 11.00
N VAL A 208 -7.55 -22.45 10.89
CA VAL A 208 -7.96 -23.30 12.02
C VAL A 208 -6.99 -24.46 12.14
N ASP A 209 -6.49 -24.69 13.34
CA ASP A 209 -5.73 -25.86 13.74
C ASP A 209 -6.71 -27.03 13.96
N THR A 210 -6.74 -27.95 13.00
CA THR A 210 -7.63 -29.12 13.01
C THR A 210 -7.32 -30.14 14.11
N ASP A 211 -6.16 -30.04 14.77
CA ASP A 211 -5.78 -30.94 15.86
C ASP A 211 -6.26 -30.45 17.23
N LYS A 212 -6.73 -29.20 17.32
CA LYS A 212 -7.34 -28.60 18.52
C LYS A 212 -8.84 -28.41 18.34
N THR A 213 -9.57 -29.49 18.13
CA THR A 213 -11.04 -29.45 18.11
C THR A 213 -11.61 -29.35 19.53
N THR A 214 -12.68 -28.57 19.69
CA THR A 214 -13.53 -28.61 20.91
C THR A 214 -14.44 -29.82 20.86
#